data_AF-A0A1V9VWB0-F1
#
_entry.id   AF-A0A1V9VWB0-F1
#
_cell.length_a   1.000
_cell.length_b   1.000
_cell.length_c   1.000
_cell.angle_alpha   90.00
_cell.angle_beta   90.00
_cell.angle_gamma   90.00
#
_symmetry.space_group_name_H-M   'P 1'
#
loop_
_entity.id
_entity.type
_entity.pdbx_description
1 polymer ?
#
loop_
_entity_poly.entity_id
_entity_poly.type
_entity_poly.pdbx_seq_one_letter_code
_entity_poly.pdbx_strand_id
1 'polypeptide(L)' 'MKILFQCENCNNENDISDINGTCGSCDNNTFENFEIIIPKGALKGMSGMYALSTAGEMLKSALNKAKVLIIDPEDSYNNL' A
#
# COMPACT_ATOMS: atom_id res chain seq x y z
N MET A 1 6.56 -9.80 7.05
CA MET A 1 5.07 -9.71 7.15
C MET A 1 4.61 -8.97 5.92
N LYS A 2 3.79 -9.59 5.07
CA LYS A 2 3.27 -8.91 3.88
C LYS A 2 1.90 -8.33 4.23
N ILE A 3 1.72 -7.04 3.99
CA ILE A 3 0.44 -6.33 4.12
C ILE A 3 -0.07 -6.14 2.69
N LEU A 4 -1.32 -6.47 2.46
CA LEU A 4 -1.96 -6.30 1.15
C LEU A 4 -3.08 -5.28 1.26
N PHE A 5 -3.33 -4.59 0.16
CA PHE A 5 -4.36 -3.56 0.04
C PHE A 5 -5.30 -3.95 -1.09
N GLN A 6 -6.52 -4.36 -0.75
CA GLN A 6 -7.53 -4.72 -1.72
C GLN A 6 -8.31 -3.48 -2.12
N CYS A 7 -8.29 -3.13 -3.40
CA CYS A 7 -9.10 -2.04 -3.92
C CYS A 7 -10.53 -2.54 -4.18
N GLU A 8 -11.53 -1.97 -3.52
CA GLU A 8 -12.93 -2.39 -3.66
C GLU A 8 -13.49 -2.12 -5.07
N ASN A 9 -13.00 -1.08 -5.76
CA ASN A 9 -13.48 -0.74 -7.11
C ASN A 9 -13.13 -1.80 -8.16
N CYS A 10 -11.95 -2.42 -8.08
CA CYS A 10 -11.50 -3.41 -9.05
C CYS A 10 -11.22 -4.80 -8.45
N ASN A 11 -11.49 -4.99 -7.16
CA ASN A 11 -11.28 -6.22 -6.39
C ASN A 11 -9.87 -6.83 -6.49
N ASN A 12 -8.87 -6.02 -6.84
CA ASN A 12 -7.49 -6.45 -6.94
C ASN A 12 -6.77 -6.23 -5.62
N GLU A 13 -6.00 -7.24 -5.19
CA GLU A 13 -5.04 -7.12 -4.10
C GLU A 13 -3.73 -6.52 -4.63
N ASN A 14 -3.23 -5.50 -3.93
CA ASN A 14 -2.03 -4.78 -4.33
C ASN A 14 -1.02 -4.81 -3.18
N ASP A 15 0.26 -4.90 -3.53
CA ASP A 15 1.30 -4.46 -2.60
C ASP A 15 1.28 -2.92 -2.52
N ILE A 16 1.81 -2.35 -1.44
CA ILE A 16 1.91 -0.89 -1.34
C ILE A 16 2.78 -0.29 -2.45
N SER A 17 3.77 -1.05 -2.94
CA SER A 17 4.63 -0.64 -4.06
C SER A 17 3.84 -0.44 -5.35
N ASP A 18 2.72 -1.14 -5.51
CA ASP A 18 1.89 -1.12 -6.71
C ASP A 18 0.87 0.04 -6.69
N ILE A 19 0.73 0.70 -5.53
CA ILE A 19 -0.14 1.87 -5.34
C ILE A 19 0.71 3.13 -5.49
N ASN A 20 0.49 3.87 -6.58
CA ASN A 20 1.25 5.07 -6.91
C ASN A 20 0.31 6.21 -7.32
N GLY A 21 -0.30 6.87 -6.34
CA GLY A 21 -1.36 7.86 -6.55
C GLY A 21 -2.72 7.26 -6.92
N THR A 22 -2.74 6.06 -7.50
CA THR A 22 -3.94 5.27 -7.81
C THR A 22 -3.64 3.78 -7.66
N CYS A 23 -4.69 2.95 -7.63
CA CYS A 23 -4.58 1.51 -7.80
C CYS A 23 -4.17 1.20 -9.26
N GLY A 24 -3.03 0.55 -9.52
CA GLY A 24 -2.49 0.43 -10.89
C GLY A 24 -3.45 -0.09 -11.97
N SER A 25 -4.43 -0.93 -11.60
CA SER A 25 -5.46 -1.47 -12.51
C SER A 25 -6.75 -0.66 -12.61
N CYS A 26 -6.99 0.32 -11.72
CA CYS A 26 -8.20 1.13 -11.72
C CYS A 26 -7.95 2.51 -11.12
N ASP A 27 -8.51 3.57 -11.72
CA ASP A 27 -8.34 4.97 -11.28
C ASP A 27 -9.06 5.26 -9.94
N ASN A 28 -8.58 4.64 -8.87
CA ASN A 28 -9.06 4.80 -7.52
C ASN A 28 -7.92 5.32 -6.65
N ASN A 29 -8.10 6.51 -6.12
CA ASN A 29 -7.16 7.20 -5.23
C ASN A 29 -7.76 7.47 -3.83
N THR A 30 -8.97 6.97 -3.56
CA THR A 30 -9.68 7.22 -2.31
C THR A 30 -9.36 6.12 -1.30
N PHE A 31 -8.83 6.51 -0.14
CA PHE A 31 -8.45 5.60 0.95
C PHE A 31 -9.61 4.69 1.39
N GLU A 32 -10.82 5.21 1.46
CA GLU A 32 -12.03 4.50 1.92
C GLU A 32 -12.41 3.31 1.02
N ASN A 33 -11.94 3.30 -0.22
CA ASN A 33 -12.20 2.24 -1.20
C ASN A 33 -11.13 1.13 -1.13
N PHE A 34 -10.37 1.04 -0.02
CA PHE A 34 -9.36 0.01 0.18
C PHE A 34 -9.59 -0.75 1.49
N GLU A 35 -9.55 -2.07 1.40
CA GLU A 35 -9.48 -2.96 2.54
C GLU A 35 -8.01 -3.32 2.85
N ILE A 36 -7.61 -3.20 4.11
CA ILE A 36 -6.25 -3.54 4.57
C ILE A 36 -6.25 -4.99 5.07
N ILE A 37 -5.55 -5.86 4.35
CA ILE A 37 -5.45 -7.28 4.67
C ILE A 37 -4.16 -7.53 5.46
N ILE A 38 -4.32 -7.77 6.77
CA ILE A 38 -3.22 -8.09 7.70
C ILE A 38 -3.37 -9.54 8.17
N PRO A 39 -2.30 -10.36 8.16
CA PRO A 39 -2.36 -11.72 8.69
C PRO A 39 -2.83 -11.75 10.15
N LYS A 40 -3.80 -12.64 10.48
CA LYS A 40 -4.41 -12.75 11.83
C LYS A 40 -3.40 -12.83 12.98
N GLY A 41 -2.22 -13.39 12.75
CA GLY A 41 -1.15 -13.48 13.75
C GLY A 41 -0.58 -12.12 14.18
N ALA A 42 -0.63 -11.13 13.29
CA ALA A 42 -0.08 -9.80 13.52
C ALA A 42 -1.04 -8.86 14.27
N LEU A 43 -2.34 -9.18 14.32
CA LEU A 43 -3.38 -8.33 14.94
C LEU A 43 -3.56 -8.54 16.46
N LYS A 44 -2.69 -9.29 17.11
CA LYS A 44 -2.83 -9.57 18.55
C LYS A 44 -2.29 -8.41 19.40
N GLY A 45 -3.10 -7.95 20.36
CA GLY A 45 -2.71 -6.95 21.36
C GLY A 45 -2.34 -5.58 20.78
N MET A 46 -1.55 -4.81 21.52
CA MET A 46 -1.13 -3.44 21.15
C MET A 46 -0.32 -3.40 19.84
N SER A 47 0.43 -4.47 19.54
CA SER A 47 1.14 -4.64 18.27
C SER A 47 0.21 -4.71 17.06
N GLY A 48 -1.01 -5.25 17.22
CA GLY A 48 -1.99 -5.32 16.14
C GLY A 48 -2.58 -3.97 15.78
N MET A 49 -2.89 -3.15 16.79
CA MET A 49 -3.36 -1.78 16.59
C MET A 49 -2.28 -0.92 15.92
N TYR A 50 -1.02 -1.09 16.33
CA TYR A 50 0.11 -0.42 15.69
C TYR A 50 0.27 -0.85 14.22
N ALA A 51 0.22 -2.16 13.94
CA ALA A 51 0.30 -2.67 12.57
C ALA A 51 -0.80 -2.12 11.65
N LEU A 52 -2.05 -2.03 12.14
CA LEU A 52 -3.16 -1.45 11.39
C LEU A 52 -2.97 0.06 11.15
N SER A 53 -2.54 0.80 12.18
CA SER A 53 -2.25 2.23 12.08
C SER A 53 -1.16 2.51 11.06
N THR A 54 -0.04 1.77 11.12
CA THR A 54 1.06 1.88 10.17
C THR A 54 0.60 1.57 8.74
N ALA A 55 -0.18 0.50 8.54
CA ALA A 55 -0.71 0.16 7.23
C ALA A 55 -1.60 1.28 6.65
N GLY A 56 -2.45 1.90 7.49
CA GLY A 56 -3.28 3.02 7.09
C GLY A 56 -2.48 4.26 6.69
N GLU A 57 -1.41 4.57 7.42
CA GLU A 57 -0.51 5.69 7.07
C GLU A 57 0.25 5.42 5.76
N MET A 58 0.73 4.19 5.55
CA MET A 58 1.39 3.78 4.31
C MET A 58 0.47 3.96 3.11
N LEU A 59 -0.76 3.44 3.19
CA LEU A 59 -1.75 3.59 2.13
C LEU A 59 -2.12 5.05 1.87
N LYS A 60 -2.36 5.84 2.92
CA LYS A 60 -2.60 7.28 2.77
C LYS A 60 -1.44 7.97 2.08
N SER A 61 -0.20 7.63 2.40
CA SER A 61 0.99 8.20 1.76
C SER A 61 1.09 7.80 0.28
N ALA A 62 0.85 6.52 -0.04
CA ALA A 62 0.90 5.99 -1.39
C ALA A 62 -0.20 6.58 -2.30
N LEU A 63 -1.41 6.81 -1.77
CA LEU A 63 -2.52 7.45 -2.47
C LEU A 63 -2.34 8.98 -2.57
N ASN A 64 -1.90 9.64 -1.49
CA ASN A 64 -1.62 11.07 -1.45
C ASN A 64 -0.26 11.41 -2.06
N LYS A 65 0.29 10.59 -2.96
CA LYS A 65 1.55 10.90 -3.64
C LYS A 65 1.37 12.16 -4.51
N ALA A 66 1.44 13.32 -3.88
CA ALA A 66 1.90 14.56 -4.46
C ALA A 66 3.35 14.32 -4.89
N LYS A 67 3.58 13.70 -6.06
CA LYS A 67 4.91 13.52 -6.68
C LYS A 67 6.08 13.34 -5.69
N VAL A 68 5.95 12.50 -4.66
CA VAL A 68 7.14 12.10 -3.90
C VAL A 68 7.78 11.01 -4.73
N LEU A 69 8.65 11.45 -5.64
CA LEU A 69 9.48 10.63 -6.49
C LEU A 69 10.39 9.81 -5.56
N ILE A 70 9.96 8.61 -5.21
CA ILE A 70 10.83 7.63 -4.55
C ILE A 70 11.64 7.01 -5.69
N ILE A 71 12.84 7.54 -5.91
CA ILE A 71 13.83 6.94 -6.80
C ILE A 71 14.43 5.79 -6.00
N ASP A 72 14.16 4.56 -6.42
CA ASP A 72 14.91 3.39 -5.95
C ASP A 72 16.21 3.31 -6.76
N PRO A 73 17.40 3.53 -6.15
CA PRO A 73 18.66 3.42 -6.86
C PRO A 73 19.03 1.98 -7.25
N GLU A 74 18.38 0.95 -6.69
CA GLU A 74 18.73 -0.45 -6.98
C GLU A 74 18.24 -0.94 -8.36
N ASP A 75 17.22 -0.30 -8.95
CA ASP A 75 16.69 -0.69 -10.27
C ASP A 75 17.49 -0.11 -11.45
N SER A 76 18.53 0.70 -11.18
CA SER A 76 19.35 1.36 -12.21
C SER A 76 20.68 0.66 -12.51
N TYR A 77 20.93 -0.52 -11.94
CA TYR A 77 22.21 -1.23 -12.10
C TYR A 77 22.06 -2.55 -12.86
N ASN A 78 21.58 -2.51 -14.11
CA ASN A 78 21.69 -3.67 -15.04
C ASN A 78 21.47 -3.33 -16.53
N ASN A 79 21.97 -2.19 -17.03
CA ASN A 79 22.06 -1.96 -18.48
C ASN A 79 23.26 -1.06 -18.87
N LEU A 80 24.48 -1.48 -18.53
CA LEU A 80 25.71 -1.02 -19.17
C LEU A 80 26.59 -2.23 -19.52
#